data_AF-A9KJB2-F1
#
_entry.id   AF-A9KJB2-F1
#
_cell.length_a   1.000
_cell.length_b   1.000
_cell.length_c   1.000
_cell.angle_alpha   90.00
_cell.angle_beta   90.00
_cell.angle_gamma   90.00
#
_symmetry.space_group_name_H-M   'P 1'
#
loop_
_entity.id
_entity.type
_entity.pdbx_description
1 polymer ?
#
loop_
_entity_poly.entity_id
_entity_poly.type
_entity_poly.pdbx_seq_one_letter_code
_entity_poly.pdbx_strand_id
1 'polypeptide(L)'
;MKFGLCGIDCTQCDSLQAKECMGCNAMQGFSFYGKCQWYHCCKDKGIEHCGKCEYFPCSDLKDALAEVGGLPAIDNLNSLLNKIRLCRLENHIY
;
A
#
# COMPACT_ATOMS: atom_id res chain seq x y z
N MET A 1 -9.91 3.50 7.10
CA MET A 1 -9.33 3.12 5.79
C MET A 1 -8.35 1.98 6.01
N LYS A 2 -8.46 0.88 5.24
CA LYS A 2 -7.52 -0.24 5.29
C LYS A 2 -6.83 -0.35 3.94
N PHE A 3 -5.69 0.32 3.82
CA PHE A 3 -4.92 0.32 2.59
C PHE A 3 -3.94 -0.85 2.57
N GLY A 4 -3.82 -1.48 1.41
CA GLY A 4 -2.69 -2.36 1.12
C GLY A 4 -1.38 -1.57 1.08
N LEU A 5 -0.26 -2.28 1.12
CA LEU A 5 1.08 -1.66 1.00
C LEU A 5 1.27 -0.90 -0.33
N CYS A 6 0.48 -1.23 -1.35
CA CYS A 6 0.46 -0.55 -2.65
C CYS A 6 -0.51 0.65 -2.70
N GLY A 7 -1.26 0.95 -1.64
CA GLY A 7 -2.23 2.04 -1.58
C GLY A 7 -3.65 1.70 -2.00
N ILE A 8 -3.89 0.50 -2.54
CA ILE A 8 -5.25 0.05 -2.90
C ILE A 8 -6.11 -0.03 -1.64
N ASP A 9 -7.34 0.49 -1.71
CA ASP A 9 -8.29 0.39 -0.61
C ASP A 9 -8.91 -1.01 -0.56
N CYS A 10 -8.42 -1.81 0.38
CA CYS A 10 -8.91 -3.16 0.57
C CYS A 10 -10.36 -3.21 1.07
N THR A 11 -10.92 -2.10 1.61
CA THR A 11 -12.33 -2.08 2.02
C THR A 11 -13.29 -2.17 0.84
N GLN A 12 -12.84 -1.78 -0.35
CA GLN A 12 -13.59 -1.89 -1.61
C GLN A 12 -13.32 -3.21 -2.35
N CYS A 13 -12.57 -4.14 -1.76
CA CYS A 13 -12.21 -5.41 -2.39
C CYS A 13 -13.16 -6.53 -1.97
N ASP A 14 -13.86 -7.12 -2.95
CA ASP A 14 -14.80 -8.23 -2.74
C ASP A 14 -14.13 -9.44 -2.08
N SER A 15 -12.89 -9.77 -2.45
CA SER A 15 -12.15 -10.90 -1.85
C SER A 15 -11.86 -10.68 -0.36
N LEU A 16 -11.69 -9.44 0.10
CA LEU A 16 -11.58 -9.16 1.54
C LEU A 16 -12.94 -9.34 2.23
N GLN A 17 -14.02 -8.86 1.61
CA GLN A 17 -15.37 -8.96 2.15
C GLN A 17 -15.84 -10.42 2.24
N ALA A 18 -15.51 -11.23 1.22
CA ALA A 18 -15.77 -12.67 1.16
C ALA A 18 -14.88 -13.50 2.12
N LYS A 19 -13.94 -12.87 2.85
CA LYS A 19 -12.96 -13.52 3.75
C LYS A 19 -12.01 -14.49 3.04
N GLU A 20 -11.83 -14.34 1.73
CA GLU A 20 -10.90 -15.14 0.93
C GLU A 20 -9.49 -14.53 0.94
N CYS A 21 -9.37 -13.26 1.31
CA CYS A 21 -8.11 -12.55 1.48
C CYS A 21 -7.80 -12.31 2.97
N MET A 22 -6.67 -12.83 3.46
CA MET A 22 -6.18 -12.57 4.82
C MET A 22 -5.33 -11.30 4.92
N GLY A 23 -5.08 -10.63 3.78
CA GLY A 23 -4.23 -9.45 3.66
C GLY A 23 -2.78 -9.77 3.30
N CYS A 24 -2.11 -8.81 2.67
CA CYS A 24 -0.79 -9.02 2.03
C CYS A 24 0.27 -9.63 2.96
N ASN A 25 0.33 -9.18 4.22
CA ASN A 25 1.29 -9.69 5.20
C ASN A 25 1.00 -11.13 5.62
N ALA A 26 -0.26 -11.45 5.92
CA ALA A 26 -0.66 -12.79 6.32
C ALA A 26 -0.48 -13.80 5.18
N MET A 27 -0.70 -13.35 3.94
CA MET A 27 -0.49 -14.17 2.74
C MET A 27 0.94 -14.10 2.19
N GLN A 28 1.86 -13.40 2.86
CA GLN A 28 3.26 -13.24 2.46
C GLN A 28 3.45 -12.77 1.00
N GLY A 29 2.53 -11.95 0.49
CA GLY A 29 2.56 -11.49 -0.89
C GLY A 29 2.02 -12.48 -1.92
N PHE A 30 1.50 -13.63 -1.53
CA PHE A 30 0.84 -14.56 -2.45
C PHE A 30 -0.67 -14.33 -2.42
N SER A 31 -1.27 -14.06 -3.57
CA SER A 31 -2.73 -13.90 -3.72
C SER A 31 -3.28 -14.94 -4.70
N PHE A 32 -4.60 -14.95 -4.92
CA PHE A 32 -5.21 -15.73 -6.00
C PHE A 32 -4.65 -15.39 -7.38
N TYR A 33 -4.18 -14.16 -7.57
CA TYR A 33 -3.55 -13.68 -8.81
C TYR A 33 -2.04 -13.99 -8.87
N GLY A 34 -1.53 -14.80 -7.94
CA GLY A 34 -0.13 -15.18 -7.85
C GLY A 34 0.70 -14.24 -6.98
N LYS A 35 2.00 -14.17 -7.28
CA LYS A 35 3.02 -13.46 -6.50
C LYS A 35 2.91 -11.95 -6.69
N CYS A 36 2.66 -11.22 -5.60
CA CYS A 36 2.60 -9.76 -5.56
C CYS A 36 4.01 -9.16 -5.58
N GLN A 37 4.42 -8.61 -6.72
CA GLN A 37 5.76 -8.02 -6.87
C GLN A 37 6.00 -6.84 -5.91
N TRP A 38 4.97 -6.05 -5.59
CA TRP A 38 5.12 -4.88 -4.70
C TRP A 38 5.36 -5.28 -3.24
N TYR A 39 4.76 -6.38 -2.77
CA TYR A 39 5.03 -6.91 -1.43
C TYR A 39 6.51 -7.26 -1.29
N HIS A 40 7.04 -8.00 -2.25
CA HIS A 40 8.45 -8.41 -2.23
C HIS A 40 9.38 -7.22 -2.42
N CYS A 41 9.07 -6.28 -3.31
CA CYS A 41 9.84 -5.04 -3.45
C CYS A 41 9.91 -4.25 -2.15
N CYS A 42 8.80 -4.12 -1.42
CA CYS A 42 8.79 -3.45 -0.11
C CYS A 42 9.60 -4.23 0.95
N LYS A 43 9.50 -5.57 0.95
CA LYS A 43 10.29 -6.43 1.83
C LYS A 43 11.79 -6.31 1.58
N ASP A 44 12.21 -6.37 0.33
CA ASP A 44 13.62 -6.29 -0.07
C ASP A 44 14.22 -4.93 0.27
N LYS A 45 13.42 -3.86 0.16
CA LYS A 45 13.81 -2.49 0.53
C LYS A 45 13.64 -2.17 2.03
N GLY A 46 13.08 -3.09 2.82
CA GLY A 46 12.82 -2.85 4.25
C GLY A 46 11.81 -1.74 4.54
N ILE A 47 10.87 -1.47 3.62
CA ILE A 47 9.84 -0.44 3.75
C ILE A 47 8.46 -1.05 3.97
N GLU A 48 7.60 -0.35 4.70
CA GLU A 48 6.26 -0.86 5.06
C GLU A 48 5.24 -0.78 3.92
N HIS A 49 5.37 0.22 3.05
CA HIS A 49 4.48 0.47 1.93
C HIS A 49 5.19 1.25 0.83
N CYS A 50 4.69 1.17 -0.40
CA CYS A 50 5.32 1.79 -1.58
C CYS A 50 5.51 3.31 -1.43
N GLY A 51 4.63 3.97 -0.66
CA GLY A 51 4.76 5.40 -0.34
C GLY A 51 6.06 5.78 0.42
N LYS A 52 6.75 4.83 1.05
CA LYS A 52 8.05 5.06 1.70
C LYS A 52 9.25 4.79 0.79
N CYS A 53 9.02 4.41 -0.46
CA CYS A 53 10.10 4.21 -1.44
C CYS A 53 10.74 5.57 -1.78
N GLU A 54 12.06 5.63 -1.86
CA GLU A 54 12.79 6.84 -2.24
C GLU A 54 12.43 7.34 -3.66
N TYR A 55 12.01 6.43 -4.53
CA TYR A 55 11.59 6.71 -5.90
C TYR A 55 10.07 6.87 -6.04
N PHE A 56 9.33 7.01 -4.94
CA PHE A 56 7.88 7.07 -4.98
C PHE A 56 7.35 8.36 -5.64
N PRO A 57 6.32 8.30 -6.52
CA PRO A 57 5.79 7.10 -7.18
C PRO A 57 6.69 6.65 -8.34
N CYS A 58 7.18 5.40 -8.28
CA CYS A 58 8.07 4.84 -9.32
C CYS A 58 7.28 4.39 -10.56
N SER A 59 7.96 4.25 -11.71
CA SER A 59 7.35 3.80 -12.97
C SER A 59 6.57 2.50 -12.81
N ASP A 60 7.19 1.48 -12.22
CA ASP A 60 6.58 0.15 -12.10
C ASP A 60 5.28 0.16 -11.30
N LEU A 61 5.19 1.05 -10.29
CA LEU A 61 3.96 1.21 -9.52
C LEU A 61 2.91 1.95 -10.34
N LYS A 62 3.28 3.01 -11.07
CA LYS A 62 2.36 3.76 -11.92
C LYS A 62 1.77 2.88 -13.02
N ASP A 63 2.62 2.10 -13.69
CA ASP A 63 2.22 1.23 -14.80
C ASP A 63 1.27 0.14 -14.30
N ALA A 64 1.63 -0.51 -13.19
CA ALA A 64 0.76 -1.49 -12.53
C ALA A 64 -0.60 -0.92 -12.13
N LEU A 65 -0.63 0.30 -11.61
CA LEU A 65 -1.88 0.95 -11.20
C LEU A 65 -2.70 1.41 -12.40
N ALA A 66 -2.09 1.75 -13.53
CA ALA A 66 -2.79 2.12 -14.75
C ALA A 66 -3.64 0.96 -15.29
N GLU A 67 -3.16 -0.28 -15.18
CA GLU A 67 -3.88 -1.48 -15.66
C GLU A 67 -5.11 -1.84 -14.81
N VAL A 68 -5.11 -1.47 -13.52
CA VAL A 68 -6.18 -1.82 -12.56
C VAL A 68 -7.08 -0.65 -12.16
N GLY A 69 -6.97 0.50 -12.84
CA GLY A 69 -7.75 1.71 -12.54
C GLY A 69 -7.32 2.45 -11.27
N GLY A 70 -6.11 2.20 -10.79
CA GLY A 70 -5.59 2.50 -9.45
C GLY A 70 -5.02 3.90 -9.21
N LEU A 71 -5.46 4.95 -9.93
CA LEU A 71 -5.00 6.33 -9.66
C LEU A 71 -5.21 6.79 -8.20
N PRO A 72 -6.30 6.41 -7.48
CA PRO A 72 -6.46 6.77 -6.07
C PRO A 72 -5.41 6.16 -5.13
N ALA A 73 -4.71 5.09 -5.55
CA ALA A 73 -3.78 4.38 -4.68
C ALA A 73 -2.53 5.24 -4.35
N ILE A 74 -2.06 6.05 -5.30
CA ILE A 74 -0.95 6.99 -5.06
C ILE A 74 -1.37 8.04 -4.02
N ASP A 75 -2.58 8.58 -4.13
CA ASP A 75 -3.12 9.55 -3.17
C ASP A 75 -3.34 8.93 -1.78
N ASN A 76 -3.81 7.69 -1.74
CA ASN A 76 -3.93 6.92 -0.51
C ASN A 76 -2.56 6.76 0.17
N LEU A 77 -1.51 6.42 -0.59
CA LEU A 77 -0.14 6.34 -0.07
C LEU A 77 0.38 7.70 0.43
N ASN A 78 0.13 8.79 -0.30
CA ASN A 78 0.45 10.14 0.14
C ASN A 78 -0.26 10.51 1.45
N SER A 79 -1.53 10.12 1.61
CA SER A 79 -2.30 10.38 2.83
C SER A 79 -1.73 9.66 4.07
N LEU A 80 -1.15 8.47 3.89
CA LEU A 80 -0.47 7.74 4.97
C LEU A 80 0.78 8.49 5.46
N LEU A 81 1.54 9.08 4.55
CA LEU A 81 2.72 9.88 4.88
C LEU A 81 2.35 11.17 5.62
N ASN A 82 1.27 11.84 5.19
CA ASN A 82 0.83 13.09 5.78
C ASN A 82 0.25 12.92 7.20
N LYS A 83 -0.40 11.79 7.50
CA LYS A 83 -0.83 11.46 8.87
C LYS A 83 0.33 11.28 9.85
N ILE A 84 1.43 10.68 9.41
CA ILE A 84 2.64 10.50 10.25
C ILE A 84 3.22 11.87 10.63
N ARG A 85 3.14 12.86 9.74
CA ARG A 85 3.64 14.22 9.99
C ARG A 85 2.82 14.97 11.05
N LEU A 86 1.49 14.76 11.09
CA LEU A 86 0.61 15.35 12.10
C LEU A 86 0.82 14.69 13.48
N CYS A 87 0.87 13.36 13.57
CA CYS A 87 1.16 12.69 14.85
C CYS A 87 2.54 13.08 15.43
N ARG A 88 3.55 13.36 14.59
CA ARG A 88 4.87 13.80 15.05
C ARG A 88 4.88 15.24 15.58
N LEU A 89 3.98 16.11 15.09
CA LEU A 89 3.82 17.48 15.58
C LEU A 89 3.02 17.53 16.90
N GLU A 90 2.09 16.60 17.11
CA GLU A 90 1.30 16.52 18.35
C GLU A 90 2.06 15.92 19.55
N ASN A 91 3.26 15.37 19.33
CA ASN A 91 4.14 14.87 20.41
C ASN A 91 5.27 15.87 20.78
N HIS A 92 5.18 17.13 20.33
CA HIS A 92 6.12 18.21 20.65
C HIS A 92 5.40 19.49 21.11
N ILE A 93 4.32 19.34 21.87
CA ILE A 93 3.74 20.45 22.64
C ILE A 93 4.01 20.15 24.11
N TYR A 94 4.76 21.06 24.73
CA TYR A 94 5.12 21.11 26.15
C TYR A 94 3.90 21.01 27.07
#